data_AF-A0A1G0GBG2-F1
#
_entry.id   AF-A0A1G0GBG2-F1
#
_cell.length_a   1.000
_cell.length_b   1.000
_cell.length_c   1.000
_cell.angle_alpha   90.00
_cell.angle_beta   90.00
_cell.angle_gamma   90.00
#
_symmetry.space_group_name_H-M   'P 1'
#
loop_
_entity.id
_entity.type
_entity.pdbx_description
1 polymer ?
#
loop_
_entity_poly.entity_id
_entity_poly.type
_entity_poly.pdbx_seq_one_letter_code
_entity_poly.pdbx_strand_id
1 'polypeptide(L)'
;MFLPKHAIWKFAYAGDELDDWLSHAEWLVETWAALNSDEVKFENTFDIILAAFLLEDDLLPASARTAFAKVMLETIDEAISNKLSIKSMHIYPPKPGRKENRTATFIKCSEVRDLIQEGKTATEAYKVVAEKHFKSPDTIRRDYERIVKKQSERKRAGENDK
;
A
#
# COMPACT_ATOMS: atom_id res chain seq x y z
N MET A 1 25.46 21.98 10.17
CA MET A 1 25.41 21.58 11.60
C MET A 1 24.00 21.31 12.12
N PHE A 2 23.77 20.08 12.57
CA PHE A 2 22.48 19.60 13.09
C PHE A 2 22.24 20.03 14.55
N LEU A 3 21.00 20.42 14.86
CA LEU A 3 20.60 20.93 16.17
C LEU A 3 19.89 19.85 17.01
N PRO A 4 19.87 19.94 18.35
CA PRO A 4 19.20 18.96 19.22
C PRO A 4 17.71 18.72 18.96
N LYS A 5 17.05 19.64 18.26
CA LYS A 5 15.66 19.48 17.82
C LYS A 5 15.51 18.49 16.65
N HIS A 6 16.54 18.33 15.81
CA HIS A 6 16.52 17.48 14.63
C HIS A 6 16.51 15.99 15.04
N ALA A 7 15.75 15.18 14.31
CA ALA A 7 15.61 13.75 14.51
C ALA A 7 16.98 13.04 14.46
N ILE A 8 17.85 13.43 13.52
CA ILE A 8 19.19 12.85 13.39
C ILE A 8 20.06 13.09 14.64
N TRP A 9 19.97 14.27 15.25
CA TRP A 9 20.71 14.58 16.48
C TRP A 9 20.23 13.71 17.63
N LYS A 10 18.90 13.57 17.79
CA LYS A 10 18.31 12.73 18.84
C LYS A 10 18.70 11.26 18.67
N PHE A 11 18.73 10.77 17.43
CA PHE A 11 19.14 9.42 17.10
C PHE A 11 20.62 9.18 17.45
N ALA A 12 21.52 10.08 17.03
CA ALA A 12 22.94 9.98 17.34
C ALA A 12 23.24 10.11 18.84
N TYR A 13 22.55 11.01 19.55
CA TYR A 13 22.66 11.12 21.01
C TYR A 13 22.22 9.84 21.73
N ALA A 14 21.11 9.22 21.30
CA ALA A 14 20.65 7.96 21.89
C ALA A 14 21.60 6.78 21.59
N GLY A 15 22.37 6.87 20.50
CA GLY A 15 23.38 5.89 20.12
C GLY A 15 24.74 6.08 20.79
N ASP A 16 24.98 7.19 21.48
CA ASP A 16 26.31 7.64 21.95
C ASP A 16 27.33 7.87 20.81
N GLU A 17 26.82 8.28 19.64
CA GLU A 17 27.58 8.36 18.38
C GLU A 17 27.41 9.76 17.73
N LEU A 18 27.28 10.80 18.56
CA LEU A 18 27.04 12.17 18.11
C LEU A 18 28.08 12.66 17.11
N ASP A 19 29.37 12.45 17.40
CA ASP A 19 30.44 13.00 16.58
C ASP A 19 30.53 12.27 15.23
N ASP A 20 30.51 10.94 15.24
CA ASP A 20 30.68 10.13 14.04
C ASP A 20 29.47 10.24 13.09
N TRP A 21 28.26 10.11 13.63
CA TRP A 21 27.05 10.08 12.79
C TRP A 21 26.69 11.46 12.24
N LEU A 22 26.87 12.53 13.03
CA LEU A 22 26.59 13.88 12.55
C LEU A 22 27.62 14.33 11.53
N SER A 23 28.90 14.00 11.72
CA SER A 23 29.95 14.30 10.75
C SER A 23 29.72 13.55 9.43
N HIS A 24 29.37 12.26 9.51
CA HIS A 24 29.02 11.47 8.32
C HIS A 24 27.81 12.04 7.59
N ALA A 25 26.76 12.41 8.33
CA ALA A 25 25.56 12.99 7.74
C ALA A 25 25.80 14.36 7.08
N GLU A 26 26.67 15.20 7.65
CA GLU A 26 27.05 16.48 7.05
C GLU A 26 27.79 16.27 5.73
N TRP A 27 28.75 15.33 5.72
CA TRP A 27 29.44 14.93 4.49
C TRP A 27 28.48 14.38 3.42
N LEU A 28 27.49 13.56 3.80
CA LEU A 28 26.47 13.05 2.89
C LEU A 28 25.60 14.16 2.30
N VAL A 29 25.16 15.12 3.13
CA VAL A 29 24.35 16.26 2.67
C VAL A 29 25.12 17.09 1.64
N GLU A 30 26.38 17.41 1.91
CA GLU A 30 27.23 18.15 0.97
C GLU A 30 27.45 17.38 -0.33
N THR A 31 27.79 16.09 -0.21
CA THR A 31 28.05 15.22 -1.36
C THR A 31 26.81 15.08 -2.23
N TRP A 32 25.65 14.76 -1.65
CA TRP A 32 24.42 14.58 -2.43
C TRP A 32 23.90 15.89 -3.00
N ALA A 33 24.06 17.02 -2.31
CA ALA A 33 23.66 18.33 -2.84
C ALA A 33 24.44 18.73 -4.10
N ALA A 34 25.68 18.24 -4.24
CA ALA A 34 26.52 18.51 -5.41
C ALA A 34 26.23 17.60 -6.62
N LEU A 35 25.44 16.53 -6.43
CA LEU A 35 25.16 15.52 -7.45
C LEU A 35 23.78 15.71 -8.08
N ASN A 36 23.59 15.17 -9.30
CA ASN A 36 22.25 15.00 -9.87
C ASN A 36 21.52 13.85 -9.18
N SER A 37 20.18 13.86 -9.23
CA SER A 37 19.35 12.83 -8.58
C SER A 37 19.64 11.40 -9.06
N ASP A 38 20.12 11.23 -10.29
CA ASP A 38 20.43 9.92 -10.86
C ASP A 38 21.83 9.41 -10.48
N GLU A 39 22.65 10.29 -9.91
CA GLU A 39 24.03 9.99 -9.49
C GLU A 39 24.11 9.74 -7.98
N VAL A 40 23.13 10.20 -7.22
CA VAL A 40 23.04 9.94 -5.77
C VAL A 40 22.86 8.45 -5.53
N LYS A 41 23.78 7.88 -4.75
CA LYS A 41 23.74 6.49 -4.28
C LYS A 41 23.74 6.47 -2.75
N PHE A 42 22.98 5.52 -2.21
CA PHE A 42 23.04 5.15 -0.81
C PHE A 42 23.86 3.87 -0.73
N GLU A 43 25.07 3.95 -0.17
CA GLU A 43 26.04 2.85 -0.26
C GLU A 43 25.66 1.69 0.67
N ASN A 44 24.89 1.97 1.71
CA ASN A 44 24.45 0.99 2.69
C ASN A 44 23.12 1.39 3.37
N THR A 45 22.59 0.50 4.19
CA THR A 45 21.34 0.73 4.93
C THR A 45 21.43 1.92 5.90
N PHE A 46 22.62 2.21 6.44
CA PHE A 46 22.80 3.32 7.36
C PHE A 46 22.62 4.67 6.66
N ASP A 47 23.13 4.83 5.43
CA ASP A 47 22.89 6.04 4.63
C ASP A 47 21.38 6.25 4.37
N ILE A 48 20.61 5.17 4.16
CA ILE A 48 19.15 5.23 4.00
C ILE A 48 18.47 5.67 5.30
N ILE A 49 18.94 5.18 6.45
CA ILE A 49 18.44 5.59 7.77
C ILE A 49 18.71 7.08 8.00
N LEU A 50 19.92 7.55 7.73
CA LEU A 50 20.27 8.96 7.85
C LEU A 50 19.43 9.82 6.89
N ALA A 51 19.26 9.39 5.64
CA ALA A 51 18.40 10.06 4.68
C ALA A 51 16.94 10.17 5.17
N ALA A 52 16.40 9.14 5.83
CA ALA A 52 15.05 9.19 6.39
C ALA A 52 14.92 10.23 7.51
N PHE A 53 15.90 10.34 8.43
CA PHE A 53 15.89 11.38 9.46
C PHE A 53 16.06 12.78 8.88
N LEU A 54 16.95 12.94 7.89
CA LEU A 54 17.12 14.21 7.19
C LEU A 54 15.84 14.62 6.44
N LEU A 55 15.10 13.66 5.88
CA LEU A 55 13.83 13.92 5.22
C LEU A 55 12.75 14.39 6.21
N GLU A 56 12.71 13.82 7.42
CA GLU A 56 11.77 14.21 8.48
C GLU A 56 11.92 15.69 8.88
N ASP A 57 13.16 16.17 8.95
CA ASP A 57 13.47 17.57 9.31
C ASP A 57 13.55 18.53 8.11
N ASP A 58 13.20 18.09 6.90
CA ASP A 58 13.37 18.82 5.62
C ASP A 58 14.81 19.31 5.37
N LEU A 59 15.79 18.51 5.79
CA LEU A 59 17.23 18.74 5.62
C LEU A 59 17.83 17.92 4.47
N LEU A 60 17.06 16.97 3.90
CA LEU A 60 17.54 16.14 2.79
C LEU A 60 17.59 16.97 1.48
N PRO A 61 18.75 17.06 0.80
CA PRO A 61 18.86 17.80 -0.46
C PRO A 61 17.87 17.31 -1.53
N ALA A 62 17.46 18.20 -2.44
CA ALA A 62 16.47 17.88 -3.45
C ALA A 62 16.84 16.68 -4.35
N SER A 63 18.11 16.60 -4.76
CA SER A 63 18.68 15.47 -5.49
C SER A 63 18.51 14.15 -4.73
N ALA A 64 18.89 14.13 -3.45
CA ALA A 64 18.77 12.97 -2.58
C ALA A 64 17.31 12.61 -2.27
N ARG A 65 16.40 13.59 -2.13
CA ARG A 65 14.96 13.31 -1.97
C ARG A 65 14.40 12.54 -3.16
N THR A 66 14.76 12.95 -4.38
CA THR A 66 14.34 12.24 -5.60
C THR A 66 14.95 10.84 -5.66
N ALA A 67 16.24 10.68 -5.35
CA ALA A 67 16.89 9.37 -5.31
C ALA A 67 16.26 8.43 -4.25
N PHE A 68 16.01 8.95 -3.05
CA PHE A 68 15.36 8.22 -1.97
C PHE A 68 13.96 7.74 -2.38
N ALA A 69 13.17 8.59 -3.05
CA ALA A 69 11.86 8.20 -3.55
C ALA A 69 11.94 7.05 -4.56
N LYS A 70 12.94 7.05 -5.46
CA LYS A 70 13.16 5.95 -6.41
C LYS A 70 13.47 4.64 -5.69
N VAL A 71 14.41 4.66 -4.74
CA VAL A 71 14.76 3.49 -3.91
C VAL A 71 13.55 2.94 -3.17
N MET A 72 12.70 3.82 -2.61
CA MET A 72 11.47 3.41 -1.94
C MET A 72 10.48 2.72 -2.88
N LEU A 73 10.30 3.23 -4.11
CA LEU A 73 9.45 2.61 -5.12
C LEU A 73 9.98 1.24 -5.56
N GLU A 74 11.28 1.14 -5.84
CA GLU A 74 11.93 -0.12 -6.20
C GLU A 74 11.79 -1.17 -5.09
N THR A 75 11.97 -0.76 -3.83
CA THR A 75 11.80 -1.63 -2.65
C THR A 75 10.35 -2.11 -2.52
N ILE A 76 9.36 -1.25 -2.79
CA ILE A 76 7.95 -1.63 -2.81
C ILE A 76 7.69 -2.68 -3.88
N ASP A 77 8.18 -2.45 -5.10
CA ASP A 77 7.99 -3.36 -6.24
C ASP A 77 8.66 -4.71 -5.99
N GLU A 78 9.86 -4.71 -5.43
CA GLU A 78 10.56 -5.93 -5.03
C GLU A 78 9.79 -6.68 -3.95
N ALA A 79 9.32 -6.00 -2.90
CA ALA A 79 8.55 -6.61 -1.83
C ALA A 79 7.22 -7.21 -2.33
N ILE A 80 6.53 -6.55 -3.26
CA ILE A 80 5.32 -7.06 -3.91
C ILE A 80 5.65 -8.30 -4.74
N SER A 81 6.70 -8.23 -5.56
CA SER A 81 7.13 -9.32 -6.45
C SER A 81 7.50 -10.58 -5.66
N ASN A 82 8.17 -10.38 -4.53
CA ASN A 82 8.54 -11.43 -3.58
C ASN A 82 7.40 -11.85 -2.65
N LYS A 83 6.21 -11.26 -2.79
CA LYS A 83 5.00 -11.55 -1.98
C LYS A 83 5.25 -11.40 -0.47
N LEU A 84 6.08 -10.43 -0.09
CA LEU A 84 6.35 -10.12 1.30
C LEU A 84 5.11 -9.49 1.97
N SER A 85 5.09 -9.54 3.30
CA SER A 85 4.07 -8.87 4.12
C SER A 85 4.73 -7.80 4.96
N ILE A 86 4.59 -6.54 4.56
CA ILE A 86 5.17 -5.38 5.24
C ILE A 86 4.03 -4.45 5.64
N LYS A 87 3.61 -4.56 6.91
CA LYS A 87 2.42 -3.86 7.43
C LYS A 87 2.57 -2.33 7.38
N SER A 88 3.75 -1.81 7.73
CA SER A 88 4.03 -0.37 7.72
C SER A 88 3.92 0.27 6.33
N MET A 89 4.12 -0.52 5.28
CA MET A 89 4.04 -0.09 3.89
C MET A 89 2.73 -0.52 3.21
N HIS A 90 1.80 -1.11 3.96
CA HIS A 90 0.56 -1.69 3.42
C HIS A 90 0.77 -2.71 2.29
N ILE A 91 1.92 -3.38 2.29
CA ILE A 91 2.23 -4.45 1.33
C ILE A 91 1.76 -5.76 1.93
N TYR A 92 0.85 -6.42 1.21
CA TYR A 92 0.32 -7.72 1.60
C TYR A 92 0.41 -8.68 0.41
N PRO A 93 0.74 -9.96 0.65
CA PRO A 93 0.65 -10.95 -0.39
C PRO A 93 -0.78 -10.98 -0.95
N PRO A 94 -0.94 -11.25 -2.25
CA PRO A 94 -2.27 -11.42 -2.83
C PRO A 94 -3.02 -12.51 -2.08
N LYS A 95 -4.30 -12.27 -1.77
CA LYS A 95 -5.12 -13.24 -1.04
C LYS A 95 -5.08 -14.59 -1.76
N PRO A 96 -4.87 -15.71 -1.05
CA PRO A 96 -4.86 -17.03 -1.66
C PRO A 96 -6.21 -17.28 -2.33
N GLY A 97 -6.16 -17.64 -3.62
CA GLY A 97 -7.35 -17.86 -4.45
C GLY A 97 -7.19 -17.35 -5.88
N ARG A 98 -8.22 -17.59 -6.70
CA ARG A 98 -8.29 -17.11 -8.09
C ARG A 98 -8.33 -15.57 -8.08
N LYS A 99 -7.57 -14.91 -8.96
CA LYS A 99 -7.67 -13.46 -9.21
C LYS A 99 -9.15 -13.09 -9.31
N GLU A 100 -9.67 -12.37 -8.31
CA GLU A 100 -11.07 -11.96 -8.28
C GLU A 100 -11.25 -10.88 -9.36
N ASN A 101 -11.91 -11.23 -10.46
CA ASN A 101 -12.32 -10.24 -11.44
C ASN A 101 -13.51 -9.48 -10.86
N ARG A 102 -13.20 -8.42 -10.09
CA ARG A 102 -14.19 -7.60 -9.40
C ARG A 102 -15.28 -7.08 -10.34
N THR A 103 -14.90 -6.69 -11.56
CA THR A 103 -15.84 -6.20 -12.58
C THR A 103 -16.81 -7.30 -13.00
N ALA A 104 -16.31 -8.49 -13.32
CA ALA A 104 -17.17 -9.62 -13.69
C ALA A 104 -18.09 -10.05 -12.53
N THR A 105 -17.60 -10.02 -11.29
CA THR A 105 -18.42 -10.32 -10.10
C THR A 105 -19.49 -9.25 -9.89
N PHE A 106 -19.16 -7.97 -10.07
CA PHE A 106 -20.10 -6.86 -9.94
C PHE A 106 -21.22 -6.95 -10.97
N ILE A 107 -20.90 -7.17 -12.25
CA ILE A 107 -21.88 -7.29 -13.35
C ILE A 107 -22.89 -8.39 -13.02
N LYS A 108 -22.41 -9.61 -12.72
CA LYS A 108 -23.29 -10.73 -12.34
C LYS A 108 -24.22 -10.38 -11.19
N CYS A 109 -23.71 -9.70 -10.16
CA CYS A 109 -24.51 -9.35 -8.98
C CYS A 109 -25.52 -8.23 -9.25
N SER A 110 -25.19 -7.28 -10.13
CA SER A 110 -26.15 -6.25 -10.58
C SER A 110 -27.30 -6.92 -11.32
N GLU A 111 -27.01 -7.80 -12.28
CA GLU A 111 -28.04 -8.49 -13.05
C GLU A 111 -28.98 -9.34 -12.18
N VAL A 112 -28.43 -10.03 -11.17
CA VAL A 112 -29.27 -10.74 -10.18
C VAL A 112 -30.20 -9.76 -9.45
N ARG A 113 -29.68 -8.61 -9.01
CA ARG A 113 -30.47 -7.60 -8.30
C ARG A 113 -31.55 -7.01 -9.19
N ASP A 114 -31.23 -6.69 -10.43
CA ASP A 114 -32.15 -6.11 -11.40
C ASP A 114 -33.31 -7.07 -11.66
N LEU A 115 -33.02 -8.36 -11.87
CA LEU A 115 -34.04 -9.40 -12.04
C LEU A 115 -34.95 -9.59 -10.80
N ILE A 116 -34.38 -9.47 -9.60
CA ILE A 116 -35.16 -9.51 -8.34
C ILE A 116 -36.05 -8.27 -8.24
N GLN A 117 -35.54 -7.09 -8.61
CA GLN A 117 -36.30 -5.84 -8.61
C GLN A 117 -37.43 -5.85 -9.65
N GLU A 118 -37.23 -6.54 -10.77
CA GLU A 118 -38.26 -6.83 -11.78
C GLU A 118 -39.30 -7.86 -11.32
N GLY A 119 -39.17 -8.41 -10.10
CA GLY A 119 -40.16 -9.30 -9.48
C GLY A 119 -39.89 -10.79 -9.64
N LYS A 120 -38.73 -11.19 -10.20
CA LYS A 120 -38.35 -12.62 -10.22
C LYS A 120 -37.95 -13.10 -8.83
N THR A 121 -38.19 -14.37 -8.55
CA THR A 121 -37.67 -14.98 -7.33
C THR A 121 -36.14 -15.05 -7.38
N ALA A 122 -35.48 -14.99 -6.23
CA ALA A 122 -34.02 -15.06 -6.15
C ALA A 122 -33.46 -16.32 -6.85
N THR A 123 -34.13 -17.46 -6.68
CA THR A 123 -33.76 -18.74 -7.30
C THR A 123 -33.80 -18.68 -8.83
N GLU A 124 -34.80 -18.02 -9.41
CA GLU A 124 -34.91 -17.83 -10.86
C GLU A 124 -33.86 -16.84 -11.38
N ALA A 125 -33.64 -15.74 -10.67
CA ALA A 125 -32.60 -14.77 -11.00
C ALA A 125 -31.21 -15.44 -11.06
N TYR A 126 -30.90 -16.32 -10.10
CA TYR A 126 -29.64 -17.07 -10.12
C TYR A 126 -29.51 -17.99 -11.34
N LYS A 127 -30.59 -18.66 -11.76
CA LYS A 127 -30.58 -19.54 -12.94
C LYS A 127 -30.34 -18.75 -14.23
N VAL A 128 -31.07 -17.64 -14.41
CA VAL A 128 -30.95 -16.79 -15.61
C VAL A 128 -29.53 -16.22 -15.76
N VAL A 129 -28.97 -15.69 -14.68
CA VAL A 129 -27.60 -15.14 -14.70
C VAL A 129 -26.57 -16.27 -14.86
N ALA A 130 -26.81 -17.45 -14.28
CA ALA A 130 -25.93 -18.59 -14.43
C ALA A 130 -25.82 -19.06 -15.89
N GLU A 131 -26.93 -19.14 -16.60
CA GLU A 131 -26.97 -19.47 -18.03
C GLU A 131 -26.21 -18.42 -18.85
N LYS A 132 -26.49 -17.12 -18.63
CA LYS A 132 -25.83 -16.02 -19.35
C LYS A 132 -24.31 -16.00 -19.19
N HIS A 133 -23.81 -16.34 -18.01
CA HIS A 133 -22.37 -16.28 -17.67
C HIS A 133 -21.67 -17.64 -17.69
N PHE A 134 -22.34 -18.69 -18.17
CA PHE A 134 -21.81 -20.07 -18.21
C PHE A 134 -21.26 -20.53 -16.85
N LYS A 135 -22.07 -20.35 -15.80
CA LYS A 135 -21.76 -20.77 -14.42
C LYS A 135 -22.85 -21.65 -13.86
N SER A 136 -22.59 -22.27 -12.70
CA SER A 136 -23.65 -22.95 -11.95
C SER A 136 -24.50 -21.92 -11.19
N PRO A 137 -25.81 -22.13 -11.03
CA PRO A 137 -26.68 -21.27 -10.21
C PRO A 137 -26.17 -21.10 -8.78
N ASP A 138 -25.61 -22.17 -8.19
CA ASP A 138 -25.03 -22.12 -6.85
C ASP A 138 -23.78 -21.23 -6.76
N THR A 139 -22.99 -21.12 -7.84
CA THR A 139 -21.88 -20.17 -7.91
C THR A 139 -22.38 -18.73 -7.88
N ILE A 140 -23.41 -18.42 -8.69
CA ILE A 140 -24.02 -17.09 -8.73
C ILE A 140 -24.62 -16.72 -7.36
N ARG A 141 -25.35 -17.65 -6.74
CA ARG A 141 -25.91 -17.48 -5.40
C ARG A 141 -24.84 -17.13 -4.37
N ARG A 142 -23.76 -17.93 -4.28
CA ARG A 142 -22.67 -17.70 -3.31
C ARG A 142 -21.98 -16.36 -3.53
N ASP A 143 -21.72 -15.98 -4.79
CA ASP A 143 -21.10 -14.69 -5.11
C ASP A 143 -21.99 -13.52 -4.67
N TYR A 144 -23.29 -13.60 -5.00
CA TYR A 144 -24.28 -12.59 -4.64
C TYR A 144 -24.47 -12.47 -3.12
N GLU A 145 -24.71 -13.58 -2.42
CA GLU A 145 -24.91 -13.61 -0.96
C GLU A 145 -23.68 -13.08 -0.20
N ARG A 146 -22.45 -13.40 -0.64
CA ARG A 146 -21.22 -12.84 -0.04
C ARG A 146 -21.16 -11.32 -0.19
N ILE A 147 -21.57 -10.77 -1.32
CA ILE A 147 -21.53 -9.33 -1.56
C ILE A 147 -22.61 -8.62 -0.73
N VAL A 148 -23.82 -9.17 -0.70
CA VAL A 148 -24.91 -8.63 0.14
C VAL A 148 -24.49 -8.62 1.61
N LYS A 149 -23.87 -9.70 2.10
CA LYS A 149 -23.33 -9.78 3.47
C LYS A 149 -22.26 -8.71 3.74
N LYS A 150 -21.28 -8.56 2.84
CA LYS A 150 -20.25 -7.50 2.98
C LYS A 150 -20.86 -6.09 2.99
N GLN A 151 -21.92 -5.86 2.22
CA GLN A 151 -22.61 -4.57 2.19
C GLN A 151 -23.40 -4.30 3.48
N SER A 152 -24.05 -5.31 4.06
CA SER A 152 -24.76 -5.16 5.34
C SER A 152 -23.80 -4.94 6.50
N GLU A 153 -22.65 -5.61 6.52
CA GLU A 153 -21.59 -5.38 7.51
C GLU A 153 -21.05 -3.94 7.46
N ARG A 154 -20.85 -3.38 6.26
CA ARG A 154 -20.42 -1.97 6.11
C ARG A 154 -21.48 -0.96 6.56
N LYS A 155 -22.76 -1.22 6.29
CA LYS A 155 -23.84 -0.34 6.77
C LYS A 155 -23.90 -0.32 8.30
N ARG A 156 -23.79 -1.48 8.95
CA ARG A 156 -23.77 -1.58 10.42
C ARG A 156 -22.57 -0.87 11.05
N ALA A 157 -21.40 -0.95 10.42
CA ALA A 157 -20.22 -0.23 10.91
C ALA A 157 -20.41 1.30 10.89
N GLY A 158 -21.05 1.85 9.85
CA GLY A 158 -21.33 3.29 9.76
C GLY A 158 -22.53 3.79 10.57
N GLU A 159 -23.39 2.89 11.08
CA GLU A 159 -24.47 3.23 12.01
C GLU A 159 -24.00 3.30 13.47
N ASN A 160 -22.87 2.68 13.81
CA ASN A 160 -22.26 2.77 15.14
C ASN A 160 -21.35 3.99 15.34
N ASP A 161 -21.15 4.79 14.29
CA ASP A 161 -20.35 6.04 14.30
C ASP A 161 -21.23 7.31 14.28
N LYS A 162 -22.51 7.21 14.66
CA LYS A 162 -23.45 8.34 14.81
C LYS A 162 -24.07 8.33 16.21
#